data_AF-X1D1R6-F1
#
_entry.id   AF-X1D1R6-F1
#
_cell.length_a   1.000
_cell.length_b   1.000
_cell.length_c   1.000
_cell.angle_alpha   90.00
_cell.angle_beta   90.00
_cell.angle_gamma   90.00
#
_symmetry.space_group_name_H-M   'P 1'
#
loop_
_entity.id
_entity.type
_entity.pdbx_description
1 polymer ?
#
loop_
_entity_poly.entity_id
_entity_poly.type
_entity_poly.pdbx_seq_one_letter_code
_entity_poly.pdbx_strand_id
1 'polypeptide(L)'
;MRDYPFNSGFAVPTGSKVAYGLGPTHRRFVAVLGLAHGWKGVGPYRVLVDGQPVWTSQNPDVFARNEQAYQLNIAIPADSKQLTLTVEGTDCYAAWAVAGFLN
;
A
#
# COMPACT_ATOMS: atom_id res chain seq x y z
N MET A 1 -0.92 -13.59 19.92
CA MET A 1 -1.14 -12.24 19.37
C MET A 1 -0.29 -12.15 18.11
N ARG A 2 -0.90 -12.02 16.92
CA ARG A 2 -0.19 -11.88 15.63
C ARG A 2 -0.22 -10.42 15.16
N ASP A 3 -0.20 -9.50 16.11
CA ASP A 3 -0.14 -8.07 15.84
C ASP A 3 1.31 -7.62 15.99
N TYR A 4 1.84 -6.92 15.00
CA TYR A 4 3.16 -6.30 15.07
C TYR A 4 3.02 -4.78 14.93
N PRO A 5 3.36 -4.00 15.96
CA PRO A 5 3.29 -2.54 15.86
C PRO A 5 4.41 -2.02 14.95
N PHE A 6 4.05 -1.20 13.98
CA PHE A 6 5.01 -0.43 13.19
C PHE A 6 5.06 1.01 13.70
N ASN A 7 6.28 1.55 13.87
CA ASN A 7 6.50 2.91 14.36
C ASN A 7 6.33 4.00 13.28
N SER A 8 6.07 3.60 12.03
CA SER A 8 5.91 4.51 10.90
C SER A 8 4.96 3.94 9.84
N GLY A 9 4.49 4.83 8.97
CA GLY A 9 3.48 4.55 7.96
C GLY A 9 2.18 5.28 8.26
N PHE A 10 1.10 4.86 7.61
CA PHE A 10 -0.21 5.46 7.79
C PHE A 10 -1.32 4.44 7.53
N ALA A 11 -2.49 4.70 8.10
CA ALA A 11 -3.70 3.94 7.85
C ALA A 11 -4.70 4.80 7.10
N VAL A 12 -5.45 4.21 6.17
CA VAL A 12 -6.51 4.88 5.42
C VAL A 12 -7.79 4.04 5.42
N PRO A 13 -8.98 4.66 5.41
CA PRO A 13 -10.20 3.91 5.15
C PRO A 13 -10.18 3.32 3.74
N THR A 14 -10.82 2.18 3.54
CA THR A 14 -10.99 1.57 2.21
C THR A 14 -11.68 2.53 1.23
N GLY A 15 -11.31 2.49 -0.05
CA GLY A 15 -11.75 3.43 -1.07
C GLY A 15 -10.91 4.71 -1.14
N SER A 16 -9.94 4.89 -0.24
CA SER A 16 -9.04 6.04 -0.27
C SER A 16 -8.06 5.98 -1.44
N LYS A 17 -7.69 7.18 -1.92
CA LYS A 17 -6.61 7.41 -2.88
C LYS A 17 -5.58 8.35 -2.26
N VAL A 18 -4.34 7.91 -2.15
CA VAL A 18 -3.23 8.72 -1.64
C VAL A 18 -2.25 8.98 -2.78
N ALA A 19 -1.99 10.24 -3.10
CA ALA A 19 -1.10 10.63 -4.19
C ALA A 19 0.14 11.34 -3.66
N TYR A 20 1.30 11.01 -4.24
CA TYR A 20 2.60 11.58 -3.93
C TYR A 20 3.26 12.11 -5.19
N GLY A 21 3.87 13.30 -5.11
CA GLY A 21 4.81 13.76 -6.14
C GLY A 21 6.11 12.95 -6.08
N LEU A 22 6.60 12.51 -7.24
CA LEU A 22 7.85 11.78 -7.35
C LEU A 22 9.01 12.74 -7.64
N GLY A 23 10.03 12.70 -6.77
CA GLY A 23 11.28 13.41 -6.96
C GLY A 23 12.27 12.61 -7.81
N PRO A 24 13.35 13.24 -8.30
CA PRO A 24 14.34 12.61 -9.18
C PRO A 24 15.13 11.48 -8.54
N THR A 25 15.07 11.30 -7.21
CA THR A 25 15.74 10.23 -6.45
C THR A 25 14.82 9.07 -6.06
N HIS A 26 13.52 9.15 -6.35
CA HIS A 26 12.59 8.06 -6.03
C HIS A 26 12.67 6.97 -7.11
N ARG A 27 13.31 5.84 -6.78
CA ARG A 27 13.48 4.69 -7.69
C ARG A 27 12.68 3.48 -7.28
N ARG A 28 12.33 3.38 -6.00
CA ARG A 28 11.51 2.28 -5.49
C ARG A 28 10.51 2.80 -4.46
N PHE A 29 9.38 2.13 -4.38
CA PHE A 29 8.41 2.29 -3.29
C PHE A 29 8.38 1.03 -2.46
N VAL A 30 8.45 1.19 -1.14
CA VAL A 30 8.38 0.10 -0.16
C VAL A 30 7.28 0.37 0.84
N ALA A 31 6.62 -0.70 1.28
CA ALA A 31 5.63 -0.66 2.37
C ALA A 31 5.40 -2.08 2.90
N VAL A 32 4.81 -2.18 4.09
CA VAL A 32 4.17 -3.40 4.59
C VAL A 32 2.66 -3.17 4.55
N LEU A 33 1.96 -4.03 3.82
CA LEU A 33 0.51 -3.95 3.57
C LEU A 33 -0.23 -4.90 4.49
N GLY A 34 -1.43 -4.50 4.94
CA GLY A 34 -2.28 -5.38 5.74
C GLY A 34 -3.54 -4.72 6.25
N LEU A 35 -4.36 -5.47 6.99
CA LEU A 35 -5.52 -4.91 7.67
C LEU A 35 -5.06 -4.09 8.90
N ALA A 36 -5.30 -2.78 8.90
CA ALA A 36 -5.00 -1.92 10.06
C ALA A 36 -6.09 -2.05 11.14
N HIS A 37 -7.36 -2.02 10.71
CA HIS A 37 -8.51 -2.10 11.60
C HIS A 37 -9.76 -2.59 10.85
N GLY A 38 -10.64 -3.30 11.55
CA GLY A 38 -11.90 -3.81 11.02
C GLY A 38 -11.98 -5.34 10.96
N TRP A 39 -12.96 -5.84 10.23
CA TRP A 39 -13.38 -7.25 10.21
C TRP A 39 -13.71 -7.84 8.83
N LYS A 40 -13.96 -7.00 7.81
CA LYS A 40 -14.38 -7.43 6.46
C LYS A 40 -13.19 -7.67 5.51
N GLY A 41 -11.98 -7.27 5.91
CA GLY A 41 -10.77 -7.33 5.08
C GLY A 41 -10.58 -6.07 4.21
N VAL A 42 -9.38 -5.92 3.68
CA VAL A 42 -8.99 -4.79 2.81
C VAL A 42 -8.22 -5.30 1.59
N GLY A 43 -8.52 -4.74 0.43
CA GLY A 43 -7.90 -5.14 -0.82
C GLY A 43 -8.90 -5.15 -1.98
N PRO A 44 -8.40 -5.23 -3.22
CA PRO A 44 -6.98 -5.19 -3.60
C PRO A 44 -6.28 -3.88 -3.24
N TYR A 45 -5.01 -3.99 -2.85
CA TYR A 45 -4.08 -2.87 -2.85
C TYR A 45 -3.57 -2.66 -4.26
N ARG A 46 -3.48 -1.40 -4.71
CA ARG A 46 -2.85 -1.07 -5.99
C ARG A 46 -1.87 0.08 -5.83
N VAL A 47 -0.80 -0.01 -6.61
CA VAL A 47 0.13 1.10 -6.81
C VAL A 47 0.09 1.47 -8.28
N LEU A 48 -0.20 2.74 -8.52
CA LEU A 48 -0.22 3.33 -9.85
C LEU A 48 0.90 4.35 -9.96
N VAL A 49 1.57 4.39 -11.09
CA VAL A 49 2.55 5.41 -11.44
C VAL A 49 2.04 6.15 -12.67
N ASP A 50 1.96 7.47 -12.58
CA ASP A 50 1.41 8.34 -13.63
C ASP A 50 0.04 7.87 -14.15
N GLY A 51 -0.80 7.36 -13.23
CA GLY A 51 -2.14 6.86 -13.51
C GLY A 51 -2.21 5.42 -14.06
N GLN A 52 -1.08 4.77 -14.32
CA GLN A 52 -1.04 3.38 -14.79
C GLN A 52 -0.73 2.42 -13.65
N PRO A 53 -1.47 1.30 -13.49
CA PRO A 53 -1.19 0.32 -12.46
C PRO A 53 0.15 -0.37 -12.73
N VAL A 54 1.09 -0.26 -11.80
CA VAL A 54 2.39 -0.96 -11.85
C VAL A 54 2.42 -2.18 -10.94
N TRP A 55 1.52 -2.25 -9.96
CA TRP A 55 1.37 -3.39 -9.07
C TRP A 55 -0.05 -3.48 -8.50
N THR A 56 -0.54 -4.70 -8.29
CA THR A 56 -1.81 -5.01 -7.63
C THR A 56 -1.61 -6.26 -6.77
N SER A 57 -2.19 -6.29 -5.57
CA SER A 57 -2.17 -7.48 -4.72
C SER A 57 -2.97 -8.62 -5.36
N GLN A 58 -2.42 -9.84 -5.36
CA GLN A 58 -3.07 -11.02 -5.94
C GLN A 58 -3.11 -12.21 -4.98
N ASN A 59 -2.09 -12.37 -4.14
CA ASN A 59 -1.99 -13.46 -3.16
C ASN A 59 -1.43 -12.91 -1.84
N PRO A 60 -2.29 -12.52 -0.88
CA PRO A 60 -3.74 -12.44 -1.02
C PRO A 60 -4.16 -11.23 -1.88
N ASP A 61 -5.32 -11.32 -2.53
CA ASP A 61 -6.03 -10.16 -3.06
C ASP A 61 -6.57 -9.29 -1.90
N VAL A 62 -7.21 -9.96 -0.93
CA VAL A 62 -7.82 -9.33 0.26
C VAL A 62 -7.09 -9.75 1.54
N PHE A 63 -6.66 -8.76 2.31
CA PHE A 63 -6.02 -8.93 3.61
C PHE A 63 -7.08 -8.95 4.73
N ALA A 64 -7.36 -10.13 5.26
CA ALA A 64 -8.22 -10.35 6.42
C ALA A 64 -7.43 -10.31 7.73
N ARG A 65 -8.12 -10.43 8.87
CA ARG A 65 -7.52 -10.30 10.21
C ARG A 65 -6.48 -11.38 10.55
N ASN A 66 -6.61 -12.55 9.95
CA ASN A 66 -5.71 -13.68 10.12
C ASN A 66 -4.67 -13.79 8.99
N GLU A 67 -4.72 -12.87 8.02
CA GLU A 67 -3.84 -12.89 6.86
C GLU A 67 -2.49 -12.28 7.20
N GLN A 68 -1.42 -12.84 6.64
CA GLN A 68 -0.09 -12.30 6.87
C GLN A 68 0.06 -10.97 6.12
N ALA A 69 0.70 -9.99 6.77
CA ALA A 69 1.07 -8.75 6.11
C ALA A 69 2.04 -9.01 4.93
N TYR A 70 1.92 -8.21 3.87
CA TYR A 70 2.73 -8.35 2.67
C TYR A 70 3.80 -7.26 2.60
N GLN A 71 5.06 -7.64 2.44
CA GLN A 71 6.14 -6.69 2.21
C GLN A 71 6.22 -6.34 0.72
N LEU A 72 5.79 -5.13 0.38
CA LEU A 72 5.86 -4.57 -0.95
C LEU A 72 7.22 -3.90 -1.18
N ASN A 73 7.81 -4.18 -2.35
CA ASN A 73 8.99 -3.49 -2.83
C ASN A 73 8.97 -3.44 -4.36
N ILE A 74 8.54 -2.31 -4.92
CA ILE A 74 8.37 -2.15 -6.38
C ILE A 74 9.34 -1.11 -6.95
N ALA A 75 9.73 -1.31 -8.20
CA ALA A 75 10.46 -0.29 -8.95
C ALA A 75 9.50 0.81 -9.41
N ILE A 76 9.98 2.04 -9.39
CA ILE A 76 9.31 3.20 -9.97
C ILE A 76 10.01 3.48 -11.31
N PRO A 77 9.25 3.53 -12.43
CA PRO A 77 9.81 3.93 -13.72
C PRO A 77 10.56 5.26 -13.65
N ALA A 78 11.62 5.37 -14.45
CA ALA A 78 12.39 6.61 -14.54
C ALA A 78 11.49 7.76 -15.02
N ASP A 79 11.82 8.98 -14.58
CA ASP A 79 11.14 10.22 -14.95
C ASP A 79 9.67 10.38 -14.57
N SER A 80 9.07 9.36 -13.94
CA SER A 80 7.71 9.42 -13.43
C SER A 80 7.49 10.56 -12.44
N LYS A 81 6.27 11.10 -12.42
CA LYS A 81 5.93 12.33 -11.69
C LYS A 81 5.01 12.10 -10.52
N GLN A 82 4.20 11.05 -10.56
CA GLN A 82 3.24 10.78 -9.51
C GLN A 82 3.14 9.30 -9.19
N LEU A 83 3.12 8.97 -7.90
CA LEU A 83 2.73 7.66 -7.40
C LEU A 83 1.41 7.78 -6.65
N THR A 84 0.49 6.89 -6.97
CA THR A 84 -0.83 6.80 -6.34
C THR A 84 -0.99 5.44 -5.68
N LEU A 85 -1.42 5.45 -4.44
CA LEU A 85 -1.78 4.29 -3.65
C LEU A 85 -3.30 4.22 -3.54
N THR A 86 -3.88 3.06 -3.85
CA THR A 86 -5.31 2.81 -3.65
C THR A 86 -5.52 1.47 -2.98
N VAL A 87 -6.65 1.37 -2.28
CA VAL A 87 -7.05 0.13 -1.62
C VAL A 87 -8.58 0.05 -1.59
N GLU A 88 -9.10 -1.10 -2.00
CA GLU A 88 -10.55 -1.37 -1.99
C GLU A 88 -10.98 -2.09 -0.71
N GLY A 89 -12.30 -2.19 -0.51
CA GLY A 89 -12.91 -2.87 0.63
C GLY A 89 -14.12 -2.11 1.18
N THR A 90 -14.62 -2.55 2.33
CA THR A 90 -15.83 -2.00 2.96
C THR A 90 -15.66 -1.90 4.47
N ASP A 91 -15.96 -0.72 5.05
CA ASP A 91 -15.95 -0.44 6.49
C ASP A 91 -14.69 -0.92 7.24
N CYS A 92 -13.52 -0.82 6.60
CA CYS A 92 -12.24 -1.23 7.17
C CYS A 92 -11.15 -0.17 6.92
N TYR A 93 -10.03 -0.30 7.63
CA TYR A 93 -8.84 0.51 7.43
C TYR A 93 -7.68 -0.34 6.94
N ALA A 94 -7.04 0.15 5.90
CA ALA A 94 -5.88 -0.42 5.26
C ALA A 94 -4.59 0.17 5.83
N ALA A 95 -3.59 -0.67 6.06
CA ALA A 95 -2.26 -0.27 6.50
C ALA A 95 -1.31 -0.11 5.31
N TRP A 96 -0.61 1.02 5.28
CA TRP A 96 0.63 1.23 4.53
C TRP A 96 1.75 1.47 5.54
N ALA A 97 2.13 0.42 6.26
CA ALA A 97 3.14 0.48 7.31
C ALA A 97 4.54 0.63 6.71
N VAL A 98 5.45 1.31 7.41
CA VAL A 98 6.83 1.59 6.97
C VAL A 98 6.92 2.09 5.52
N ALA A 99 5.89 2.81 5.06
CA ALA A 99 5.79 3.28 3.68
C ALA A 99 6.84 4.36 3.39
N GLY A 100 7.55 4.21 2.27
CA GLY A 100 8.61 5.14 1.91
C GLY A 100 9.18 4.92 0.52
N PHE A 101 10.11 5.80 0.14
CA PHE A 101 10.81 5.76 -1.13
C PHE A 101 12.28 5.42 -0.91
N LEU A 102 12.84 4.60 -1.80
CA LEU A 102 14.27 4.30 -1.88
C LEU A 102 14.84 4.82 -3.20
N ASN A 103 16.16 5.05 -3.21
CA ASN A 103 16.96 5.29 -4.42
C ASN A 103 17.43 3.98 -5.05
#